data_AF-A0A3E0VCN6-F1
#
_entry.id   AF-A0A3E0VCN6-F1
#
_cell.length_a   1.000
_cell.length_b   1.000
_cell.length_c   1.000
_cell.angle_alpha   90.00
_cell.angle_beta   90.00
_cell.angle_gamma   90.00
#
_symmetry.space_group_name_H-M   'P 1'
#
loop_
_entity.id
_entity.type
_entity.pdbx_description
1 polymer ?
#
loop_
_entity_poly.entity_id
_entity_poly.type
_entity_poly.pdbx_seq_one_letter_code
_entity_poly.pdbx_strand_id
1 'polypeptide(L)'
;MTIQHTPNSLPSDSDYARMKVDLFTTITVRERARTKKHRLAALGIAGALALGTTAGALVIAQASQGQINYTAECYGAADLTSTHFTTLYLPGDQTTEQATPLAERTALAIDQCSASWVVGTFEQDRANIPAGKMFPTPLLIACQLPDHRLGVFPSTEPAQVVCARLGLSTPRN
;
A
#
# COMPACT_ATOMS: atom_id res chain seq x y z
N MET A 1 1.33 -31.17 -41.35
CA MET A 1 1.73 -29.96 -40.60
C MET A 1 0.78 -29.86 -39.42
N THR A 2 1.22 -30.29 -38.24
CA THR A 2 0.35 -30.50 -37.08
C THR A 2 0.75 -29.50 -36.01
N ILE A 3 -0.12 -28.54 -35.69
CA ILE A 3 0.14 -27.53 -34.66
C ILE A 3 -0.23 -28.15 -33.30
N GLN A 4 0.76 -28.40 -32.46
CA GLN A 4 0.59 -28.83 -31.07
C GLN A 4 0.07 -27.67 -30.22
N HIS A 5 -1.07 -27.88 -29.53
CA HIS A 5 -1.48 -27.06 -28.39
C HIS A 5 -0.66 -27.46 -27.16
N THR A 6 0.12 -26.52 -26.60
CA THR A 6 0.73 -26.68 -25.27
C THR A 6 -0.21 -26.12 -24.20
N PRO A 7 -0.41 -26.84 -23.07
CA PRO A 7 -1.31 -26.43 -22.01
C PRO A 7 -0.74 -25.27 -21.21
N ASN A 8 -1.65 -24.39 -20.81
CA ASN A 8 -1.47 -23.18 -20.03
C ASN A 8 -0.93 -23.52 -18.62
N SER A 9 0.39 -23.54 -18.43
CA SER A 9 1.00 -23.70 -17.11
C SER A 9 1.12 -22.34 -16.43
N LEU A 10 0.32 -22.13 -15.37
CA LEU A 10 0.54 -21.05 -14.42
C LEU A 10 1.98 -21.16 -13.85
N PRO A 11 2.71 -20.04 -13.67
CA PRO A 11 4.07 -20.07 -13.15
C PRO A 11 4.16 -20.77 -11.79
N SER A 12 5.24 -21.51 -11.51
CA SER A 12 5.41 -22.19 -10.22
C SER A 12 5.70 -21.18 -9.10
N ASP A 13 5.45 -21.53 -7.84
CA ASP A 13 5.71 -20.66 -6.68
C ASP A 13 7.17 -20.17 -6.62
N SER A 14 8.11 -20.97 -7.11
CA SER A 14 9.53 -20.62 -7.22
C SER A 14 9.80 -19.56 -8.30
N ASP A 15 8.93 -19.47 -9.31
CA ASP A 15 8.98 -18.46 -10.35
C ASP A 15 8.33 -17.16 -9.87
N TYR A 16 7.29 -17.23 -9.03
CA TYR A 16 6.73 -16.07 -8.34
C TYR A 16 7.72 -15.45 -7.34
N ALA A 17 8.45 -16.27 -6.59
CA ALA A 17 9.47 -15.78 -5.66
C ALA A 17 10.63 -15.09 -6.41
N ARG A 18 11.07 -15.67 -7.53
CA ARG A 18 12.10 -15.07 -8.39
C ARG A 18 11.62 -13.79 -9.08
N MET A 19 10.39 -13.77 -9.57
CA MET A 19 9.78 -12.59 -10.19
C MET A 19 9.55 -11.46 -9.16
N LYS A 20 9.23 -11.80 -7.90
CA LYS A 20 9.20 -10.84 -6.79
C LYS A 20 10.58 -10.25 -6.52
N VAL A 21 11.60 -11.10 -6.36
CA VAL A 21 12.98 -10.64 -6.10
C VAL A 21 13.48 -9.75 -7.25
N ASP A 22 13.22 -10.13 -8.50
CA ASP A 22 13.62 -9.36 -9.68
C ASP A 22 12.91 -7.99 -9.78
N LEU A 23 11.64 -7.92 -9.35
CA LEU A 23 10.93 -6.64 -9.21
C LEU A 23 11.58 -5.75 -8.16
N PHE A 24 12.02 -6.31 -7.03
CA PHE A 24 12.65 -5.55 -5.94
C PHE A 24 14.10 -5.16 -6.24
N THR A 25 14.89 -5.97 -6.94
CA THR A 25 16.26 -5.63 -7.35
C THR A 25 16.31 -4.64 -8.51
N THR A 26 15.31 -4.64 -9.38
CA THR A 26 15.19 -3.62 -10.45
C THR A 26 14.91 -2.23 -9.88
N ILE A 27 14.34 -2.13 -8.67
CA ILE A 27 14.09 -0.86 -7.99
C ILE A 27 15.37 -0.30 -7.34
N THR A 28 16.32 -1.13 -6.91
CA THR A 28 17.48 -0.64 -6.12
C THR A 28 18.78 -0.43 -6.91
N VAL A 29 18.87 -0.88 -8.17
CA VAL A 29 20.09 -0.69 -8.99
C VAL A 29 19.91 0.38 -10.10
N ARG A 30 18.67 0.76 -10.44
CA ARG A 30 18.42 1.79 -11.48
C ARG A 30 18.36 3.23 -10.99
N GLU A 31 18.42 3.47 -9.68
CA GLU A 31 18.35 4.83 -9.13
C GLU A 31 19.68 5.58 -9.10
N ARG A 32 20.83 4.90 -9.27
CA ARG A 32 22.14 5.56 -9.08
C ARG A 32 22.80 6.16 -10.32
N ALA A 33 22.24 6.01 -11.52
CA ALA A 33 22.94 6.42 -12.76
C ALA A 33 22.13 7.29 -13.74
N ARG A 34 20.89 7.70 -13.44
CA ARG A 34 20.07 8.40 -14.43
C ARG A 34 19.26 9.58 -13.86
N THR A 35 19.93 10.45 -13.11
CA THR A 35 19.62 11.88 -13.27
C THR A 35 19.62 12.21 -14.75
N LYS A 36 18.53 12.82 -15.20
CA LYS A 36 18.28 13.38 -16.53
C LYS A 36 17.57 12.42 -17.48
N LYS A 37 16.32 12.82 -17.72
CA LYS A 37 15.66 12.82 -19.03
C LYS A 37 14.98 11.50 -19.42
N HIS A 38 13.67 11.57 -19.26
CA HIS A 38 12.64 10.96 -20.10
C HIS A 38 12.11 9.59 -19.68
N ARG A 39 10.80 9.62 -19.43
CA ARG A 39 9.84 8.56 -19.77
C ARG A 39 9.81 7.35 -18.83
N LEU A 40 9.39 7.60 -17.59
CA LEU A 40 8.44 6.71 -16.94
C LEU A 40 7.10 7.42 -16.74
N ALA A 41 6.71 8.18 -17.77
CA ALA A 41 5.31 8.37 -18.09
C ALA A 41 4.72 7.01 -18.46
N ALA A 42 3.50 6.77 -18.01
CA ALA A 42 2.66 5.60 -18.29
C ALA A 42 3.08 4.31 -17.58
N LEU A 43 2.66 4.15 -16.32
CA LEU A 43 1.98 2.94 -15.85
C LEU A 43 1.13 3.34 -14.64
N GLY A 44 -0.13 3.68 -14.90
CA GLY A 44 -1.15 3.79 -13.85
C GLY A 44 -1.47 2.39 -13.34
N ILE A 45 -0.79 1.97 -12.28
CA ILE A 45 -1.12 0.74 -11.56
C ILE A 45 -1.31 1.14 -10.11
N ALA A 46 -2.57 1.31 -9.71
CA ALA A 46 -2.94 1.19 -8.31
C ALA A 46 -2.70 -0.27 -7.91
N GLY A 47 -1.78 -0.50 -6.99
CA GLY A 47 -1.42 -1.83 -6.52
C GLY A 47 -1.32 -1.83 -5.00
N ALA A 48 -2.20 -2.58 -4.34
CA ALA A 48 -2.01 -2.95 -2.94
C ALA A 48 -0.99 -4.10 -2.89
N LEU A 49 0.17 -3.86 -2.29
CA LEU A 49 1.17 -4.91 -2.07
C LEU A 49 0.94 -5.48 -0.67
N ALA A 50 0.32 -6.66 -0.64
CA ALA A 50 -0.01 -7.33 0.60
C ALA A 50 1.22 -8.03 1.21
N LEU A 51 2.03 -7.30 1.99
CA LEU A 51 3.06 -7.88 2.87
C LEU A 51 2.52 -7.91 4.30
N GLY A 52 1.89 -9.02 4.69
CA GLY A 52 1.47 -9.21 6.07
C GLY A 52 2.69 -9.39 6.97
N THR A 53 3.00 -8.40 7.80
CA THR A 53 4.07 -8.51 8.80
C THR A 53 3.46 -8.62 10.19
N THR A 54 3.79 -9.70 10.91
CA THR A 54 3.56 -9.81 12.36
C THR A 54 4.80 -9.26 13.06
N ALA A 55 4.70 -8.07 13.65
CA ALA A 55 5.85 -7.34 14.17
C ALA A 55 6.49 -8.03 15.39
N GLY A 56 7.80 -8.27 15.31
CA GLY A 56 8.71 -8.46 16.44
C GLY A 56 9.87 -7.48 16.30
N ALA A 57 9.99 -6.56 17.27
CA ALA A 57 10.99 -5.47 17.39
C ALA A 57 10.94 -4.36 16.31
N LEU A 58 10.50 -3.16 16.70
CA LEU A 58 10.51 -1.94 15.89
C LEU A 58 11.91 -1.30 15.91
N VAL A 59 12.77 -1.65 14.95
CA VAL A 59 13.84 -0.72 14.54
C VAL A 59 13.16 0.34 13.68
N ILE A 60 13.06 1.58 14.17
CA ILE A 60 12.47 2.70 13.41
C ILE A 60 13.49 3.12 12.34
N ALA A 61 13.50 2.40 11.23
CA ALA A 61 14.11 2.89 10.00
C ALA A 61 13.21 4.00 9.45
N GLN A 62 13.77 5.19 9.23
CA GLN A 62 13.03 6.29 8.63
C GLN A 62 12.60 5.91 7.20
N ALA A 63 11.34 6.14 6.87
CA ALA A 63 10.83 5.94 5.53
C ALA A 63 11.46 6.96 4.55
N SER A 64 11.67 6.55 3.30
CA SER A 64 12.13 7.47 2.26
C SER A 64 11.07 8.54 1.99
N GLN A 65 11.46 9.69 1.44
CA GLN A 65 10.49 10.74 1.07
C GLN A 65 9.45 10.23 0.06
N GLY A 66 9.83 9.31 -0.83
CA GLY A 66 8.88 8.65 -1.73
C GLY A 66 7.87 7.79 -0.96
N GLN A 67 8.31 7.01 0.03
CA GLN A 67 7.40 6.22 0.86
C GLN A 67 6.47 7.11 1.68
N ILE A 68 7.01 8.16 2.31
CA ILE A 68 6.19 9.14 3.04
C ILE A 68 5.11 9.70 2.11
N ASN A 69 5.49 10.16 0.93
CA ASN A 69 4.60 10.89 0.03
C ASN A 69 3.57 10.03 -0.72
N TYR A 70 3.86 8.75 -0.94
CA TYR A 70 3.08 7.93 -1.87
C TYR A 70 2.59 6.61 -1.28
N THR A 71 2.90 6.29 -0.02
CA THR A 71 2.38 5.06 0.61
C THR A 71 1.59 5.31 1.88
N ALA A 72 0.71 4.35 2.18
CA ALA A 72 -0.03 4.27 3.42
C ALA A 72 -0.13 2.81 3.88
N GLU A 73 -0.15 2.60 5.19
CA GLU A 73 -0.43 1.31 5.81
C GLU A 73 -1.93 1.19 6.10
N CYS A 74 -2.59 0.20 5.52
CA CYS A 74 -4.01 -0.07 5.76
C CYS A 74 -4.15 -1.20 6.77
N TYR A 75 -4.81 -0.95 7.90
CA TYR A 75 -4.96 -1.91 9.00
C TYR A 75 -6.34 -2.58 8.98
N GLY A 76 -6.37 -3.86 9.38
CA GLY A 76 -7.59 -4.65 9.53
C GLY A 76 -8.35 -4.38 10.84
N ALA A 77 -7.68 -3.81 11.85
CA ALA A 77 -8.28 -3.37 13.11
C ALA A 77 -7.62 -2.07 13.60
N ALA A 78 -8.25 -1.37 14.54
CA ALA A 78 -7.62 -0.24 15.26
C ALA A 78 -6.57 -0.73 16.28
N ASP A 79 -5.56 -1.45 15.79
CA ASP A 79 -4.46 -2.04 16.54
C ASP A 79 -3.21 -2.11 15.64
N LEU A 80 -2.07 -1.62 16.13
CA LEU A 80 -0.79 -1.62 15.40
C LEU A 80 -0.26 -3.03 15.10
N THR A 81 -0.71 -4.03 15.85
CA THR A 81 -0.33 -5.44 15.68
C THR A 81 -1.27 -6.21 14.75
N SER A 82 -2.36 -5.58 14.31
CA SER A 82 -3.30 -6.21 13.40
C SER A 82 -2.69 -6.43 12.01
N THR A 83 -3.31 -7.35 11.26
CA THR A 83 -2.99 -7.55 9.85
C THR A 83 -3.08 -6.21 9.12
N HIS A 84 -2.00 -5.84 8.44
CA HIS A 84 -1.92 -4.61 7.68
C HIS A 84 -1.20 -4.84 6.36
N PHE A 85 -1.39 -3.91 5.43
CA PHE A 85 -0.77 -3.94 4.12
C PHE A 85 -0.41 -2.55 3.65
N THR A 86 0.73 -2.43 2.97
CA THR A 86 1.16 -1.19 2.36
C THR A 86 0.46 -0.97 1.02
N THR A 87 -0.16 0.19 0.85
CA THR A 87 -0.73 0.64 -0.43
C THR A 87 0.12 1.76 -1.01
N LEU A 88 0.11 1.85 -2.34
CA LEU A 88 0.67 2.96 -3.10
C LEU A 88 -0.48 3.83 -3.62
N TYR A 89 -0.37 5.15 -3.47
CA TYR A 89 -1.25 6.12 -4.11
C TYR A 89 -0.44 7.11 -4.93
N LEU A 90 -0.99 7.50 -6.08
CA LEU A 90 -0.42 8.52 -6.94
C LEU A 90 -1.30 9.78 -6.86
N PRO A 91 -0.76 10.91 -6.37
CA PRO A 91 -1.47 12.18 -6.38
C PRO A 91 -1.76 12.70 -7.80
N GLY A 92 -2.79 13.55 -7.91
CA GLY A 92 -3.42 13.92 -9.18
C GLY A 92 -2.56 14.76 -10.13
N ASP A 93 -1.54 15.44 -9.62
CA ASP A 93 -0.57 16.19 -10.43
C ASP A 93 0.86 15.75 -10.13
N GLN A 94 1.42 14.94 -11.03
CA GLN A 94 2.82 14.48 -10.98
C GLN A 94 3.76 15.42 -11.75
N THR A 95 3.23 16.51 -12.33
CA THR A 95 3.99 17.47 -13.14
C THR A 95 4.51 18.64 -12.32
N THR A 96 3.93 18.86 -11.14
CA THR A 96 4.41 19.82 -10.16
C THR A 96 5.55 19.22 -9.32
N GLU A 97 6.68 19.92 -9.21
CA GLU A 97 7.75 19.57 -8.25
C GLU A 97 7.33 19.77 -6.78
N GLN A 98 6.12 20.29 -6.54
CA GLN A 98 5.58 20.48 -5.20
C GLN A 98 5.10 19.15 -4.62
N ALA A 99 5.50 18.88 -3.39
CA ALA A 99 4.97 17.76 -2.62
C ALA A 99 3.45 17.93 -2.46
N THR A 100 2.72 16.85 -2.70
CA THR A 100 1.28 16.80 -2.49
C THR A 100 0.94 17.20 -1.05
N PRO A 101 -0.01 18.13 -0.84
CA PRO A 101 -0.44 18.55 0.48
C PRO A 101 -0.84 17.36 1.36
N LEU A 102 -0.55 17.43 2.67
CA LEU A 102 -0.86 16.34 3.60
C LEU A 102 -2.35 15.99 3.63
N ALA A 103 -3.23 16.98 3.52
CA ALA A 103 -4.67 16.77 3.44
C ALA A 103 -5.08 15.92 2.23
N GLU A 104 -4.49 16.18 1.05
CA GLU A 104 -4.76 15.40 -0.16
C GLU A 104 -4.18 13.99 -0.05
N ARG A 105 -2.95 13.86 0.47
CA ARG A 105 -2.35 12.54 0.76
C ARG A 105 -3.20 11.72 1.73
N THR A 106 -3.79 12.38 2.73
CA THR A 106 -4.69 11.74 3.70
C THR A 106 -5.96 11.22 3.04
N ALA A 107 -6.58 12.01 2.16
CA ALA A 107 -7.75 11.58 1.40
C ALA A 107 -7.41 10.39 0.49
N LEU A 108 -6.31 10.46 -0.26
CA LEU A 108 -5.85 9.38 -1.13
C LEU A 108 -5.55 8.08 -0.37
N ALA A 109 -4.91 8.19 0.79
CA ALA A 109 -4.64 7.05 1.66
C ALA A 109 -5.93 6.38 2.13
N ILE A 110 -6.92 7.17 2.56
CA ILE A 110 -8.24 6.66 2.97
C ILE A 110 -8.94 5.98 1.79
N ASP A 111 -8.91 6.57 0.60
CA ASP A 111 -9.53 5.99 -0.60
C ASP A 111 -8.89 4.66 -1.00
N GLN A 112 -7.55 4.55 -0.97
CA GLN A 112 -6.87 3.29 -1.27
C GLN A 112 -7.12 2.20 -0.22
N CYS A 113 -7.14 2.58 1.06
CA CYS A 113 -7.46 1.63 2.11
C CYS A 113 -8.94 1.21 2.06
N SER A 114 -9.84 2.12 1.68
CA SER A 114 -11.25 1.81 1.40
C SER A 114 -11.37 0.78 0.28
N ALA A 115 -10.68 0.98 -0.84
CA ALA A 115 -10.65 0.02 -1.94
C ALA A 115 -10.14 -1.36 -1.49
N SER A 116 -9.12 -1.39 -0.61
CA SER A 116 -8.59 -2.63 -0.04
C SER A 116 -9.63 -3.40 0.78
N TRP A 117 -10.47 -2.69 1.55
CA TRP A 117 -11.63 -3.28 2.23
C TRP A 117 -12.66 -3.81 1.25
N VAL A 118 -13.06 -3.01 0.25
CA VAL A 118 -14.07 -3.42 -0.76
C VAL A 118 -13.70 -4.72 -1.45
N VAL A 119 -12.42 -4.94 -1.76
CA VAL A 119 -11.95 -6.17 -2.44
C VAL A 119 -11.67 -7.35 -1.49
N GLY A 120 -12.01 -7.22 -0.21
CA GLY A 120 -11.90 -8.30 0.77
C GLY A 120 -10.47 -8.61 1.20
N THR A 121 -9.58 -7.60 1.22
CA THR A 121 -8.15 -7.80 1.55
C THR A 121 -7.93 -8.31 2.98
N PHE A 122 -8.85 -7.97 3.90
CA PHE A 122 -8.76 -8.33 5.32
C PHE A 122 -9.57 -9.58 5.69
N GLU A 123 -10.18 -10.25 4.70
CA GLU A 123 -11.00 -11.44 4.92
C GLU A 123 -10.12 -12.69 5.12
N GLN A 124 -10.48 -13.54 6.09
CA GLN A 124 -9.69 -14.70 6.47
C GLN A 124 -9.64 -15.81 5.39
N ASP A 125 -10.56 -15.79 4.42
CA ASP A 125 -10.63 -16.77 3.33
C ASP A 125 -10.61 -16.11 1.94
N ARG A 126 -9.62 -15.24 1.74
CA ARG A 126 -9.47 -14.48 0.50
C ARG A 126 -9.43 -15.35 -0.76
N ALA A 127 -8.88 -16.56 -0.68
CA ALA A 127 -8.74 -17.48 -1.81
C ALA A 127 -10.09 -18.01 -2.33
N ASN A 128 -11.12 -18.05 -1.49
CA ASN A 128 -12.45 -18.57 -1.84
C ASN A 128 -13.49 -17.45 -2.02
N ILE A 129 -13.07 -16.19 -2.09
CA ILE A 129 -13.97 -15.07 -2.38
C ILE A 129 -14.43 -15.18 -3.85
N PRO A 130 -15.74 -15.26 -4.11
CA PRO A 130 -16.26 -15.25 -5.48
C PRO A 130 -15.81 -13.99 -6.24
N ALA A 131 -15.46 -14.15 -7.51
CA ALA A 131 -15.08 -13.02 -8.36
C ALA A 131 -16.20 -11.97 -8.39
N GLY A 132 -15.84 -10.71 -8.17
CA GLY A 132 -16.79 -9.59 -8.14
C GLY A 132 -17.56 -9.41 -6.83
N LYS A 133 -17.35 -10.26 -5.82
CA LYS A 133 -17.88 -10.00 -4.47
C LYS A 133 -17.20 -8.78 -3.87
N MET A 134 -18.02 -7.83 -3.40
CA MET A 134 -17.58 -6.64 -2.67
C MET A 134 -17.91 -6.77 -1.19
N PHE A 135 -17.07 -6.18 -0.33
CA PHE A 135 -17.22 -6.18 1.12
C PHE A 135 -17.52 -4.76 1.61
N PRO A 136 -18.23 -4.61 2.75
CA PRO A 136 -18.50 -3.30 3.33
C PRO A 136 -17.20 -2.64 3.79
N THR A 137 -17.05 -1.35 3.48
CA THR A 137 -15.96 -0.54 4.02
C THR A 137 -16.37 0.02 5.39
N PRO A 138 -15.58 -0.19 6.46
CA PRO A 138 -15.81 0.49 7.73
C PRO A 138 -15.50 1.99 7.61
N LEU A 139 -15.89 2.78 8.61
CA LEU A 139 -15.35 4.14 8.75
C LEU A 139 -13.83 4.05 8.96
N LEU A 140 -13.07 4.86 8.22
CA LEU A 140 -11.62 4.84 8.23
C LEU A 140 -11.05 6.15 8.77
N ILE A 141 -10.02 6.02 9.61
CA ILE A 141 -9.34 7.11 10.28
C ILE A 141 -7.85 7.06 9.94
N ALA A 142 -7.28 8.18 9.51
CA ALA A 142 -5.85 8.30 9.27
C ALA A 142 -5.10 8.84 10.50
N CYS A 143 -3.98 8.19 10.81
CA CYS A 143 -2.99 8.60 11.80
C CYS A 143 -1.60 8.69 11.15
N GLN A 144 -0.72 9.50 11.72
CA GLN A 144 0.69 9.56 11.31
C GLN A 144 1.51 8.55 12.11
N LEU A 145 2.20 7.66 11.39
CA LEU A 145 3.10 6.66 11.94
C LEU A 145 4.44 7.30 12.38
N PRO A 146 5.23 6.62 13.25
CA PRO A 146 6.52 7.14 13.71
C PRO A 146 7.53 7.44 12.59
N ASP A 147 7.41 6.77 11.45
CA ASP A 147 8.25 6.96 10.25
C ASP A 147 7.70 8.01 9.27
N HIS A 148 6.72 8.80 9.71
CA HIS A 148 6.00 9.84 8.96
C HIS A 148 5.07 9.36 7.83
N ARG A 149 4.94 8.05 7.60
CA ARG A 149 3.89 7.52 6.71
C ARG A 149 2.51 7.65 7.35
N LEU A 150 1.48 7.50 6.53
CA LEU A 150 0.09 7.45 7.00
C LEU A 150 -0.29 6.01 7.32
N GLY A 151 -0.92 5.80 8.48
CA GLY A 151 -1.61 4.56 8.84
C GLY A 151 -3.11 4.80 8.87
N VAL A 152 -3.89 3.94 8.24
CA VAL A 152 -5.36 4.06 8.14
C VAL A 152 -6.01 2.89 8.87
N PHE A 153 -6.88 3.21 9.83
CA PHE A 153 -7.46 2.27 10.78
C PHE A 153 -8.99 2.30 10.70
N PRO A 154 -9.68 1.15 10.82
CA PRO A 154 -11.13 1.12 10.94
C PRO A 154 -11.55 1.60 12.34
N SER A 155 -12.40 2.61 12.42
CA SER A 155 -12.98 3.07 13.69
C SER A 155 -14.19 3.97 13.49
N THR A 156 -15.12 3.93 14.44
CA THR A 156 -16.23 4.87 14.54
C THR A 156 -15.91 6.06 15.47
N GLU A 157 -14.76 6.04 16.14
CA GLU A 157 -14.31 7.11 17.04
C GLU A 157 -13.60 8.24 16.26
N PRO A 158 -13.57 9.46 16.81
CA PRO A 158 -12.82 10.56 16.21
C PRO A 158 -11.31 10.28 16.10
N ALA A 159 -10.67 10.85 15.07
CA ALA A 159 -9.25 10.65 14.79
C ALA A 159 -8.34 10.94 15.99
N GLN A 160 -8.65 11.99 16.76
CA GLN A 160 -7.88 12.38 17.93
C GLN A 160 -7.86 11.27 18.99
N VAL A 161 -8.98 10.57 19.18
CA VAL A 161 -9.12 9.49 20.15
C VAL A 161 -8.38 8.24 19.69
N VAL A 162 -8.60 7.84 18.44
CA VAL A 162 -7.99 6.63 17.86
C VAL A 162 -6.47 6.78 17.81
N CYS A 163 -5.95 7.88 17.25
CA CYS A 163 -4.51 8.08 17.13
C CYS A 163 -3.85 8.17 18.51
N ALA A 164 -4.45 8.88 19.47
CA ALA A 164 -3.90 8.96 20.83
C ALA A 164 -3.85 7.60 21.53
N ARG A 165 -4.91 6.78 21.40
CA ARG A 165 -4.95 5.42 21.97
C ARG A 165 -3.85 4.54 21.38
N LEU A 166 -3.52 4.72 20.10
CA LEU A 166 -2.47 3.98 19.40
C LEU A 166 -1.06 4.55 19.64
N GLY A 167 -0.92 5.62 20.43
CA GLY A 167 0.36 6.32 20.61
C GLY A 167 0.85 7.04 19.34
N LEU A 168 -0.07 7.37 18.43
CA LEU A 168 0.19 8.04 17.16
C LEU A 168 -0.29 9.50 17.18
N SER A 169 0.16 10.26 16.19
CA SER A 169 -0.29 11.65 15.98
C SER A 169 -1.42 11.72 14.95
N THR A 170 -2.35 12.66 15.11
CA THR A 170 -3.27 13.03 14.03
C THR A 170 -2.51 13.77 12.92
N PRO A 171 -2.75 13.50 11.63
CA PRO A 171 -2.18 14.28 10.54
C PRO A 171 -2.61 15.75 10.68
N ARG A 172 -1.65 16.68 10.75
CA ARG A 172 -1.90 18.12 10.84
C ARG A 172 -1.10 18.84 9.76
N ASN A 173 -1.76 19.75 9.05
CA ASN A 173 -1.14 20.66 8.07
C ASN A 173 -0.19 21.64 8.74
#